data_AF-A0A2H6A5D7-F1
#
_entry.id   AF-A0A2H6A5D7-F1
#
_cell.length_a   1.000
_cell.length_b   1.000
_cell.length_c   1.000
_cell.angle_alpha   90.00
_cell.angle_beta   90.00
_cell.angle_gamma   90.00
#
_symmetry.space_group_name_H-M   'P 1'
#
loop_
_entity.id
_entity.type
_entity.pdbx_description
1 polymer ?
#
loop_
_entity_poly.entity_id
_entity_poly.type
_entity_poly.pdbx_seq_one_letter_code
_entity_poly.pdbx_strand_id
1 'polypeptide(L)' 'MRTAVRLFAACYFVLMAIAVTFPGVRPFNTVYPLVLGLPFSFAWVVGWVIGAGIVFFLVYLAENRR' A
#
# COMPACT_ATOMS: atom_id res chain seq x y z
N MET A 1 0.18 -6.23 -21.47
CA MET A 1 0.69 -5.33 -20.42
C MET A 1 -0.40 -4.62 -19.62
N ARG A 2 -1.42 -3.98 -20.23
CA ARG A 2 -2.49 -3.28 -19.48
C ARG A 2 -3.24 -4.14 -18.45
N THR A 3 -3.63 -5.36 -18.82
CA THR A 3 -4.30 -6.30 -17.90
C THR A 3 -3.40 -6.69 -16.73
N ALA A 4 -2.10 -6.86 -16.97
CA ALA A 4 -1.13 -7.19 -15.92
C ALA A 4 -0.95 -6.04 -14.92
N VAL A 5 -0.87 -4.79 -15.39
CA VAL A 5 -0.77 -3.60 -14.52
C VAL A 5 -2.04 -3.41 -13.69
N ARG A 6 -3.22 -3.63 -14.28
CA ARG A 6 -4.51 -3.59 -13.57
C ARG A 6 -4.65 -4.71 -12.55
N LEU A 7 -4.23 -5.93 -12.90
CA LEU A 7 -4.23 -7.06 -11.98
C LEU A 7 -3.28 -6.81 -10.80
N PHE A 8 -2.08 -6.29 -11.08
CA PHE A 8 -1.13 -5.89 -10.05
C PHE A 8 -1.73 -4.83 -9.11
N ALA A 9 -2.37 -3.79 -9.66
CA ALA A 9 -3.04 -2.78 -8.85
C ALA A 9 -4.15 -3.38 -7.98
N ALA A 10 -5.00 -4.25 -8.55
CA ALA A 10 -6.04 -4.93 -7.79
C ALA A 10 -5.46 -5.79 -6.66
N CYS A 11 -4.44 -6.59 -6.93
CA CYS A 11 -3.74 -7.39 -5.92
C CYS A 11 -3.14 -6.50 -4.82
N TYR A 12 -2.53 -5.37 -5.19
CA TYR A 12 -1.96 -4.44 -4.23
C TYR A 12 -3.02 -3.89 -3.28
N PHE A 13 -4.17 -3.42 -3.80
CA PHE A 13 -5.24 -2.88 -2.95
C PHE A 13 -5.89 -3.94 -2.06
N VAL A 14 -6.01 -5.18 -2.53
CA VAL A 14 -6.48 -6.30 -1.70
C VAL A 14 -5.50 -6.58 -0.56
N LEU A 15 -4.19 -6.63 -0.86
CA LEU A 15 -3.16 -6.82 0.16
C LEU A 15 -3.11 -5.66 1.15
N MET A 16 -3.24 -4.43 0.66
CA MET A 16 -3.34 -3.22 1.48
C MET A 16 -4.53 -3.34 2.43
N ALA A 17 -5.72 -3.66 1.92
CA ALA A 17 -6.92 -3.80 2.73
C ALA A 17 -6.73 -4.83 3.85
N ILE A 18 -6.14 -5.99 3.53
CA ILE A 18 -5.81 -7.02 4.52
C ILE A 18 -4.79 -6.50 5.55
N ALA A 19 -3.73 -5.83 5.10
CA ALA A 19 -2.63 -5.41 5.95
C ALA A 19 -2.96 -4.23 6.88
N VAL A 20 -3.92 -3.38 6.52
CA VAL A 20 -4.29 -2.18 7.29
C VAL A 20 -5.63 -2.32 8.03
N THR A 21 -6.43 -3.33 7.70
CA THR A 21 -7.75 -3.57 8.32
C THR A 21 -7.69 -4.72 9.32
N PHE A 22 -8.54 -4.69 10.34
CA PHE A 22 -8.69 -5.82 11.26
C PHE A 22 -9.22 -7.06 10.49
N PRO A 23 -8.63 -8.25 10.68
CA PRO A 23 -7.63 -8.62 11.68
C PRO A 23 -6.16 -8.47 11.25
N GLY A 24 -5.86 -8.20 9.98
CA GLY A 24 -4.48 -8.23 9.46
C GLY A 24 -3.58 -7.09 9.93
N VAL A 25 -4.12 -6.01 10.47
CA VAL A 25 -3.34 -4.95 11.14
C VAL A 25 -2.79 -5.36 12.51
N ARG A 26 -3.33 -6.42 13.13
CA ARG A 26 -2.97 -6.84 14.52
C ARG A 26 -1.45 -6.99 14.76
N PRO A 27 -0.66 -7.62 13.86
CA PRO A 27 0.77 -7.78 14.06
C PRO A 27 1.54 -6.45 14.06
N PHE A 28 0.97 -5.41 13.44
CA PHE A 28 1.59 -4.09 13.27
C PHE A 28 1.01 -3.04 14.21
N ASN A 29 0.07 -3.41 15.08
CA ASN A 29 -0.59 -2.50 16.03
C ASN A 29 0.24 -2.29 17.32
N THR A 30 1.51 -1.92 17.14
CA THR A 30 2.41 -1.54 18.23
C THR A 30 2.90 -0.10 18.02
N VAL A 31 3.21 0.59 19.11
CA VAL A 31 3.80 1.94 19.07
C VAL A 31 5.28 1.86 18.71
N TYR A 32 6.00 0.90 19.28
CA TYR A 32 7.44 0.74 19.09
C TYR A 32 7.76 -0.44 18.16
N PRO A 33 8.83 -0.33 17.34
CA PRO A 33 9.82 0.75 17.30
C PRO A 33 9.29 2.02 16.61
N LEU A 34 9.84 3.19 16.96
CA LEU A 34 9.53 4.41 16.22
C LEU A 34 10.23 4.39 14.85
N VAL A 35 9.50 4.67 13.79
CA VAL A 35 10.01 4.76 12.42
C VAL A 35 9.93 6.22 11.99
N LEU A 36 11.08 6.86 11.77
CA LEU A 36 11.15 8.30 11.45
C LEU A 36 10.45 9.20 12.50
N GLY A 37 10.46 8.78 13.77
CA GLY A 37 9.75 9.48 14.85
C GLY A 37 8.26 9.17 14.95
N LEU A 38 7.69 8.39 14.03
CA LEU A 38 6.30 7.97 14.05
C LEU A 38 6.13 6.62 14.77
N PRO A 39 4.98 6.37 15.43
CA PRO A 39 4.63 5.03 15.89
C PRO A 39 4.67 4.01 14.75
N PHE A 40 5.13 2.78 15.03
CA PHE A 40 5.24 1.72 14.03
C PHE A 40 3.91 1.46 13.30
N SER A 41 2.80 1.39 14.04
CA SER A 41 1.47 1.21 13.49
C SER A 41 1.08 2.30 12.48
N PHE A 42 1.51 3.54 12.73
CA PHE A 42 1.24 4.66 11.84
C PHE A 42 2.15 4.63 10.61
N ALA A 43 3.44 4.37 10.81
CA ALA A 43 4.40 4.24 9.72
C ALA A 43 4.02 3.09 8.77
N TRP A 44 3.47 2.00 9.29
CA TRP A 44 2.94 0.89 8.51
C TRP A 44 1.85 1.35 7.54
N VAL A 45 0.81 2.03 8.05
CA VAL A 45 -0.30 2.54 7.23
C VAL A 45 0.20 3.56 6.20
N VAL A 46 1.07 4.48 6.61
CA VAL A 46 1.66 5.48 5.70
C VAL A 46 2.43 4.81 4.57
N GLY A 47 3.20 3.75 4.84
CA GLY A 47 3.92 2.99 3.82
C GLY A 47 3.00 2.42 2.74
N TRP A 48 1.86 1.84 3.13
CA TRP A 48 0.84 1.37 2.20
C TRP A 48 0.19 2.48 1.39
N VAL A 49 -0.06 3.65 2.00
CA VAL A 49 -0.63 4.81 1.29
C VAL A 49 0.34 5.36 0.24
N ILE A 50 1.62 5.50 0.59
CA ILE A 50 2.66 5.92 -0.35
C ILE A 50 2.76 4.92 -1.51
N GLY A 51 2.78 3.62 -1.21
CA GLY A 51 2.82 2.59 -2.24
C GLY A 51 1.58 2.60 -3.14
N ALA A 52 0.38 2.88 -2.62
CA ALA A 52 -0.83 3.08 -3.42
C ALA A 52 -0.66 4.22 -4.44
N GLY A 53 -0.03 5.33 -4.03
CA GLY A 53 0.32 6.44 -4.93
C GLY A 53 1.25 6.00 -6.06
N ILE A 54 2.28 5.21 -5.75
CA ILE A 54 3.18 4.63 -6.76
C ILE A 54 2.43 3.71 -7.73
N VAL A 55 1.55 2.85 -7.21
CA VAL A 55 0.73 1.94 -8.02
C VAL A 55 -0.17 2.72 -8.98
N PHE A 56 -0.86 3.76 -8.49
CA PHE A 56 -1.66 4.62 -9.36
C PHE A 56 -0.81 5.36 -10.40
N PHE A 57 0.37 5.82 -10.03
CA PHE A 57 1.30 6.44 -10.98
C PHE A 57 1.73 5.46 -12.08
N LEU A 58 2.00 4.20 -11.75
CA LEU A 58 2.32 3.15 -12.72
C LEU A 58 1.14 2.84 -13.65
N VAL A 59 -0.08 2.77 -13.11
CA VAL A 59 -1.30 2.61 -13.90
C VAL A 59 -1.47 3.79 -14.85
N TYR A 60 -1.33 5.03 -14.35
CA TYR A 60 -1.40 6.25 -15.15
C TYR A 60 -0.39 6.23 -16.29
N LEU A 61 0.88 5.92 -15.99
CA LEU A 61 1.93 5.85 -17.02
C LEU A 61 1.62 4.78 -18.08
N ALA A 62 1.12 3.62 -17.67
CA ALA A 62 0.72 2.54 -18.58
C ALA A 62 -0.49 2.90 -19.45
N GLU A 63 -1.38 3.76 -18.95
CA GLU A 63 -2.53 4.25 -19.69
C GLU A 63 -2.19 5.42 -20.62
N ASN A 64 -1.32 6.34 -20.18
CA ASN A 64 -0.91 7.58 -20.85
C ASN A 64 0.20 7.41 -21.92
N ARG A 65 0.86 6.25 -22.02
CA ARG A 65 1.73 5.93 -23.19
C ARG A 65 0.95 5.66 -24.49
N ARG A 66 -0.23 6.24 -24.64
CA ARG A 66 -1.07 6.24 -25.84
C ARG A 66 -1.27 7.68 -26.29
#